data_AF-A0A367ILV4-F1
#
_entry.id   AF-A0A367ILV4-F1
#
_cell.length_a   1.000
_cell.length_b   1.000
_cell.length_c   1.000
_cell.angle_alpha   90.00
_cell.angle_beta   90.00
_cell.angle_gamma   90.00
#
_symmetry.space_group_name_H-M   'P 1'
#
loop_
_entity.id
_entity.type
_entity.pdbx_description
1 polymer ?
#
loop_
_entity_poly.entity_id
_entity_poly.type
_entity_poly.pdbx_seq_one_letter_code
_entity_poly.pdbx_strand_id
1 'polypeptide(L)'
;KYTCVAGSYDKKKHTSVLEAARHELSEEAHLKEGEWISLLPDDQSSEGISELKWGRNKFVPYLCLNPVNDDTPMERDFEEKIDIIRDVTIEQLKKFITRGEMMLPSVQTCWMALEYLKENNLL
;
A
#
# COMPACT_ATOMS: atom_id res chain seq x y z
N LYS A 1 4.94 -11.82 -8.38
CA LYS A 1 3.61 -11.85 -7.72
C LYS A 1 3.15 -10.40 -7.63
N TYR A 2 1.84 -10.13 -7.69
CA TYR A 2 1.35 -8.77 -7.51
C TYR A 2 1.40 -8.37 -6.04
N THR A 3 1.68 -7.10 -5.81
CA THR A 3 1.69 -6.47 -4.49
C THR A 3 1.08 -5.08 -4.62
N CYS A 4 0.54 -4.57 -3.50
CA CYS A 4 0.43 -3.13 -3.35
C CYS A 4 1.84 -2.56 -3.13
N VAL A 5 2.00 -1.26 -3.38
CA VAL A 5 3.19 -0.52 -2.96
C VAL A 5 3.43 -0.73 -1.46
N ALA A 6 4.67 -1.03 -1.08
CA ALA A 6 5.02 -1.23 0.33
C ALA A 6 6.53 -1.20 0.54
N GLY A 7 6.95 -0.66 1.68
CA GLY A 7 8.35 -0.71 2.10
C GLY A 7 8.55 -0.53 3.58
N SER A 8 9.81 -0.51 3.99
CA SER A 8 10.20 -0.55 5.40
C SER A 8 10.34 0.86 5.99
N TYR A 9 9.73 1.06 7.15
CA TYR A 9 9.96 2.28 7.93
C TYR A 9 11.37 2.30 8.55
N ASP A 10 12.28 3.09 7.98
CA ASP A 10 13.55 3.46 8.60
C ASP A 10 13.49 4.84 9.30
N LYS A 11 13.75 4.87 10.61
CA LYS A 11 13.78 6.09 11.44
C LYS A 11 14.83 7.12 11.01
N LYS A 12 15.84 6.72 10.22
CA LYS A 12 16.85 7.63 9.68
C LYS A 12 16.37 8.34 8.41
N LYS A 13 15.45 7.72 7.66
CA LYS A 13 14.92 8.23 6.39
C LYS A 13 13.53 8.86 6.56
N HIS A 14 12.77 8.40 7.55
CA HIS A 14 11.37 8.73 7.72
C HIS A 14 11.08 9.22 9.15
N THR A 15 10.23 10.24 9.23
CA THR A 15 9.65 10.82 10.44
C THR A 15 8.40 10.07 10.90
N SER A 16 7.71 9.37 10.00
CA SER A 16 6.52 8.57 10.31
C SER A 16 6.32 7.40 9.33
N VAL A 17 5.47 6.44 9.71
CA VAL A 17 5.10 5.31 8.83
C VAL A 17 4.33 5.80 7.60
N LEU A 18 3.52 6.85 7.75
CA LEU A 18 2.82 7.48 6.63
C LEU A 18 3.79 8.13 5.63
N GLU A 19 4.86 8.75 6.12
CA GLU A 19 5.90 9.30 5.23
C GLU A 19 6.61 8.20 4.45
N ALA A 20 6.95 7.08 5.11
CA ALA A 20 7.48 5.91 4.41
C ALA A 20 6.52 5.45 3.31
N ALA A 21 5.23 5.29 3.60
CA ALA A 21 4.25 4.89 2.59
C ALA A 21 4.14 5.87 1.41
N ARG A 22 4.25 7.18 1.67
CA ARG A 22 4.30 8.20 0.61
C ARG A 22 5.57 8.12 -0.22
N HIS A 23 6.69 7.79 0.41
CA HIS A 23 7.96 7.64 -0.27
C HIS A 23 7.90 6.48 -1.26
N GLU A 24 7.49 5.31 -0.77
CA GLU A 24 7.32 4.10 -1.58
C GLU A 24 6.32 4.32 -2.73
N LEU A 25 5.26 5.11 -2.53
CA LEU A 25 4.30 5.43 -3.60
C LEU A 25 4.95 6.18 -4.78
N SER A 26 5.86 7.11 -4.47
CA SER A 26 6.63 7.82 -5.49
C SER A 26 7.68 6.90 -6.14
N GLU A 27 8.44 6.14 -5.35
CA GLU A 27 9.50 5.24 -5.83
C GLU A 27 8.96 4.07 -6.69
N GLU A 28 7.99 3.32 -6.16
CA GLU A 28 7.53 2.06 -6.76
C GLU A 28 6.44 2.27 -7.80
N ALA A 29 5.56 3.28 -7.63
CA ALA A 29 4.40 3.50 -8.51
C ALA A 29 4.45 4.81 -9.32
N HIS A 30 5.41 5.69 -9.06
CA HIS A 30 5.52 7.02 -9.67
C HIS A 30 4.23 7.83 -9.47
N LEU A 31 3.69 7.78 -8.26
CA LEU A 31 2.48 8.48 -7.86
C LEU A 31 2.78 9.31 -6.62
N LYS A 32 2.12 10.46 -6.48
CA LYS A 32 2.25 11.34 -5.32
C LYS A 32 0.92 11.97 -4.92
N GLU A 33 0.98 12.70 -3.81
CA GLU A 33 -0.15 13.45 -3.24
C GLU A 33 -1.32 12.51 -2.86
N GLY A 34 -2.56 12.93 -3.12
CA GLY A 34 -3.77 12.21 -2.76
C GLY A 34 -4.18 12.37 -1.30
N GLU A 35 -5.38 11.87 -0.99
CA GLU A 35 -5.90 11.75 0.37
C GLU A 35 -5.45 10.42 0.97
N TRP A 36 -4.84 10.46 2.15
CA TRP A 36 -4.28 9.30 2.82
C TRP A 36 -5.14 8.88 4.00
N ILE A 37 -5.71 7.68 3.90
CA ILE A 37 -6.59 7.08 4.90
C ILE A 37 -5.88 5.90 5.55
N SER A 38 -5.73 5.93 6.87
CA SER A 38 -5.37 4.72 7.64
C SER A 38 -6.51 3.72 7.52
N LEU A 39 -6.21 2.50 7.07
CA LEU A 39 -7.22 1.43 7.04
C LEU A 39 -7.37 0.74 8.40
N LEU A 40 -6.50 1.06 9.37
CA LEU A 40 -6.63 0.59 10.74
C LEU A 40 -7.55 1.51 11.56
N PRO A 41 -8.31 0.94 12.51
CA PRO A 41 -9.04 1.71 13.52
C PRO A 41 -8.14 2.72 14.24
N ASP A 42 -8.69 3.88 14.64
CA ASP A 42 -7.93 4.95 15.28
C ASP A 42 -7.16 4.48 16.53
N ASP A 43 -7.77 3.60 17.33
CA ASP A 43 -7.19 3.01 18.54
C ASP A 43 -6.10 1.95 18.27
N GLN A 44 -5.95 1.52 17.01
CA GLN A 44 -4.98 0.50 16.58
C GLN A 44 -4.00 1.00 15.52
N SER A 45 -4.14 2.26 15.09
CA SER A 45 -3.36 2.87 14.00
C SER A 45 -1.84 2.78 14.21
N SER A 46 -1.36 2.88 15.46
CA SER A 46 0.06 2.72 15.81
C SER A 46 0.52 1.27 16.00
N GLU A 47 -0.41 0.33 16.14
CA GLU A 47 -0.06 -1.06 16.43
C GLU A 47 0.31 -1.83 15.18
N GLY A 48 -0.32 -1.59 14.02
CA GLY A 48 -0.08 -2.37 12.80
C GLY A 48 -0.59 -3.82 12.88
N ILE A 49 -0.63 -4.49 11.73
CA ILE A 49 -1.05 -5.89 11.60
C ILE A 49 0.19 -6.77 11.58
N SER A 50 0.21 -7.84 12.38
CA SER A 50 1.32 -8.80 12.37
C SER A 50 1.50 -9.43 10.99
N GLU A 51 2.72 -9.35 10.46
CA GLU A 51 3.06 -9.94 9.16
C GLU A 51 3.11 -11.48 9.22
N LEU A 52 3.64 -12.01 10.32
CA LEU A 52 3.83 -13.45 10.54
C LEU A 52 3.51 -13.80 12.00
N LYS A 53 3.00 -15.03 12.22
CA LYS A 53 2.64 -15.55 13.56
C LYS A 53 3.76 -15.41 14.60
N TRP A 54 5.01 -15.59 14.19
CA TRP A 54 6.19 -15.54 15.06
C TRP A 54 7.12 -14.36 14.72
N GLY A 55 6.66 -13.42 13.90
CA GLY A 55 7.40 -12.24 13.52
C GLY A 55 7.13 -11.07 14.47
N ARG A 56 8.12 -10.19 14.63
CA ARG A 56 7.92 -8.87 15.24
C ARG A 56 7.47 -7.82 14.22
N ASN A 57 7.62 -8.13 12.93
CA ASN A 57 7.24 -7.25 11.85
C ASN A 57 5.74 -7.03 11.84
N LYS A 58 5.37 -5.79 11.55
CA LYS A 58 3.99 -5.37 11.42
C LYS A 58 3.86 -4.47 10.20
N PHE A 59 2.75 -4.59 9.49
CA PHE A 59 2.43 -3.71 8.37
C PHE A 59 1.28 -2.79 8.72
N VAL A 60 1.32 -1.55 8.22
CA VAL A 60 0.31 -0.53 8.45
C VAL A 60 -0.31 -0.17 7.10
N PRO A 61 -1.52 -0.65 6.79
CA PRO A 61 -2.14 -0.43 5.49
C PRO A 61 -2.76 0.97 5.39
N TYR A 62 -2.50 1.63 4.26
CA TYR A 62 -3.12 2.89 3.89
C TYR A 62 -3.85 2.78 2.55
N LEU A 63 -4.90 3.58 2.39
CA LEU A 63 -5.54 3.86 1.11
C LEU A 63 -5.18 5.28 0.68
N CYS A 64 -4.62 5.43 -0.52
CA CYS A 64 -4.37 6.73 -1.14
C CYS A 64 -5.44 6.96 -2.22
N LEU A 65 -6.29 7.98 -2.03
CA LEU A 65 -7.32 8.37 -2.99
C LEU A 65 -6.84 9.50 -3.89
N ASN A 66 -7.18 9.41 -5.17
CA ASN A 66 -6.87 10.40 -6.19
C ASN A 66 -5.39 10.85 -6.23
N PRO A 67 -4.42 9.91 -6.18
CA PRO A 67 -3.02 10.29 -6.40
C PRO A 67 -2.83 10.82 -7.83
N VAL A 68 -1.81 11.64 -8.01
CA VAL A 68 -1.39 12.15 -9.32
C VAL A 68 -0.06 11.54 -9.73
N ASN A 69 0.28 11.60 -11.02
CA ASN A 69 1.59 11.17 -11.48
C ASN A 69 2.69 12.00 -10.83
N ASP A 70 3.77 11.33 -10.42
CA ASP A 70 4.99 12.02 -10.02
C ASP A 70 5.92 12.15 -11.22
N ASP A 71 6.06 13.38 -11.74
CA ASP A 71 6.96 13.68 -12.86
C ASP A 71 8.45 13.58 -12.47
N THR A 72 8.73 13.57 -11.17
CA THR A 72 10.07 13.44 -10.59
C THR A 72 10.04 12.36 -9.50
N PRO A 73 9.79 11.09 -9.84
CA PRO A 73 9.72 10.03 -8.85
C PRO A 73 11.06 9.91 -8.14
N MET A 74 11.01 9.49 -6.88
CA MET A 74 12.24 9.20 -6.15
C MET A 74 12.99 8.02 -6.76
N GLU A 75 14.30 7.98 -6.51
CA GLU A 75 15.18 6.94 -7.05
C GLU A 75 14.81 5.58 -6.44
N ARG A 76 14.58 4.59 -7.29
CA ARG A 76 14.36 3.20 -6.86
C ARG A 76 15.63 2.62 -6.24
N ASP A 77 15.45 1.69 -5.31
CA ASP A 77 16.57 0.88 -4.82
C ASP A 77 17.14 0.03 -5.97
N PHE A 78 18.47 -0.05 -6.06
CA PHE A 78 19.18 -0.83 -7.08
C PHE A 78 18.88 -2.33 -7.00
N GLU A 79 18.48 -2.82 -5.82
CA GLU A 79 18.13 -4.23 -5.62
C GLU A 79 16.69 -4.56 -6.09
N GLU A 80 15.86 -3.55 -6.34
CA GLU A 80 14.44 -3.74 -6.66
C GLU A 80 14.18 -3.82 -8.16
N LYS A 81 13.50 -4.89 -8.57
CA LYS A 81 13.00 -5.07 -9.93
C LYS A 81 11.47 -5.05 -9.94
N ILE A 82 10.92 -3.89 -10.28
CA ILE A 82 9.48 -3.61 -10.22
C ILE A 82 8.93 -3.23 -11.61
N ASP A 83 7.90 -3.96 -12.03
CA ASP A 83 7.07 -3.64 -13.20
C ASP A 83 5.72 -3.08 -12.73
N ILE A 84 5.43 -1.81 -13.07
CA ILE A 84 4.19 -1.13 -12.65
C ILE A 84 3.03 -1.56 -13.56
N ILE A 85 1.95 -2.06 -12.94
CA ILE A 85 0.69 -2.33 -13.64
C ILE A 85 -0.31 -1.24 -13.30
N ARG A 86 -0.65 -0.40 -14.28
CA ARG A 86 -1.60 0.72 -14.14
C ARG A 86 -3.02 0.30 -14.51
N ASP A 87 -3.99 1.12 -14.12
CA ASP A 87 -5.39 1.03 -14.53
C ASP A 87 -6.05 -0.33 -14.25
N VAL A 88 -5.67 -0.94 -13.12
CA VAL A 88 -6.25 -2.20 -12.65
C VAL A 88 -7.66 -1.96 -12.14
N THR A 89 -8.65 -2.57 -12.78
CA THR A 89 -10.04 -2.54 -12.33
C THR A 89 -10.26 -3.41 -11.08
N ILE A 90 -11.32 -3.15 -10.33
CA ILE A 90 -11.71 -3.96 -9.16
C ILE A 90 -11.94 -5.44 -9.56
N GLU A 91 -12.47 -5.69 -10.77
CA GLU A 91 -12.66 -7.06 -11.26
C GLU A 91 -11.32 -7.78 -11.48
N GLN A 92 -10.34 -7.10 -12.08
CA GLN A 92 -8.99 -7.64 -12.27
C GLN A 92 -8.29 -7.87 -10.93
N LEU A 93 -8.39 -6.92 -10.00
CA LEU A 93 -7.86 -7.07 -8.64
C LEU A 93 -8.42 -8.32 -7.96
N LYS A 94 -9.74 -8.52 -8.01
CA LYS A 94 -10.39 -9.72 -7.47
C LYS A 94 -9.90 -11.01 -8.14
N LYS A 95 -9.63 -10.98 -9.45
CA LYS A 95 -9.01 -12.12 -10.17
C LYS A 95 -7.59 -12.40 -9.67
N PHE A 96 -6.75 -11.38 -9.47
CA PHE A 96 -5.39 -11.56 -8.93
C PHE A 96 -5.42 -12.22 -7.54
N ILE A 97 -6.31 -11.75 -6.66
CA ILE A 97 -6.48 -12.31 -5.32
C ILE A 97 -6.92 -13.78 -5.39
N THR A 98 -8.02 -14.06 -6.11
CA THR A 98 -8.64 -15.40 -6.14
C THR A 98 -7.80 -16.44 -6.89
N ARG A 99 -6.89 -16.03 -7.76
CA ARG A 99 -5.90 -16.91 -8.42
C ARG A 99 -4.63 -17.13 -7.59
N GLY A 100 -4.52 -16.50 -6.41
CA GLY A 100 -3.33 -16.58 -5.56
C GLY A 100 -2.11 -15.91 -6.22
N GLU A 101 -2.33 -14.91 -7.08
CA GLU A 101 -1.26 -14.19 -7.78
C GLU A 101 -0.70 -13.03 -6.95
N MET A 102 -1.32 -12.73 -5.81
CA MET A 102 -1.02 -11.60 -4.94
C MET A 102 -0.48 -12.03 -3.57
N MET A 103 0.40 -11.22 -2.97
CA MET A 103 0.92 -11.47 -1.62
C MET A 103 -0.14 -11.21 -0.55
N LEU A 104 -0.16 -12.04 0.51
CA LEU A 104 -1.21 -12.01 1.54
C LEU A 104 -1.38 -10.65 2.25
N PRO A 105 -0.32 -9.89 2.63
CA PRO A 105 -0.50 -8.56 3.20
C PRO A 105 -1.23 -7.61 2.24
N SER A 106 -0.92 -7.70 0.95
CA SER A 106 -1.60 -6.91 -0.08
C SER A 106 -3.05 -7.37 -0.30
N VAL A 107 -3.34 -8.67 -0.20
CA VAL A 107 -4.73 -9.19 -0.22
C VAL A 107 -5.56 -8.57 0.89
N GLN A 108 -5.04 -8.58 2.13
CA GLN A 108 -5.74 -7.98 3.28
C GLN A 108 -5.91 -6.47 3.09
N THR A 109 -4.87 -5.78 2.64
CA THR A 109 -4.91 -4.32 2.37
C THR A 109 -5.98 -3.98 1.33
N CYS A 110 -6.03 -4.70 0.21
CA CYS A 110 -7.04 -4.50 -0.82
C CYS A 110 -8.45 -4.80 -0.31
N TRP A 111 -8.62 -5.84 0.50
CA TRP A 111 -9.92 -6.14 1.09
C TRP A 111 -10.40 -5.00 1.98
N MET A 112 -9.55 -4.51 2.89
CA MET A 112 -9.85 -3.39 3.77
C MET A 112 -10.18 -2.11 2.99
N ALA A 113 -9.41 -1.81 1.94
CA ALA A 113 -9.66 -0.66 1.06
C ALA A 113 -11.01 -0.75 0.34
N LEU A 114 -11.37 -1.93 -0.19
CA LEU A 114 -12.66 -2.12 -0.87
C LEU A 114 -13.85 -1.95 0.07
N GLU A 115 -13.75 -2.45 1.31
CA GLU A 115 -14.80 -2.22 2.31
C GLU A 115 -14.87 -0.74 2.70
N TYR A 116 -13.74 -0.06 2.94
CA TYR A 116 -13.73 1.37 3.21
C TYR A 116 -14.40 2.18 2.08
N LEU A 117 -14.03 1.92 0.82
CA LEU A 117 -14.60 2.62 -0.33
C LEU A 117 -16.12 2.42 -0.41
N LYS A 118 -16.59 1.20 -0.17
CA LYS A 118 -18.02 0.86 -0.17
C LYS A 118 -18.77 1.54 0.97
N GLU A 119 -18.23 1.53 2.18
CA GLU A 119 -18.84 2.17 3.35
C GLU A 119 -18.96 3.70 3.18
N ASN A 120 -18.03 4.30 2.44
CA ASN A 120 -17.99 5.74 2.16
C ASN A 120 -18.63 6.14 0.82
N ASN A 121 -19.33 5.23 0.13
CA ASN A 121 -19.99 5.46 -1.18
C ASN A 121 -19.05 5.96 -2.29
N LEU A 122 -17.82 5.44 -2.30
CA LEU A 122 -16.78 5.72 -3.31
C LEU A 122 -16.63 4.58 -4.33
N LEU A 123 -17.54 3.60 -4.31
CA LEU A 123 -17.54 2.39 -5.13
C LEU A 123 -18.92 2.07 -5.70
#